data_AF-A0A973PGG6-F1
#
_entry.id   AF-A0A973PGG6-F1
#
_cell.length_a   1.000
_cell.length_b   1.000
_cell.length_c   1.000
_cell.angle_alpha   90.00
_cell.angle_beta   90.00
_cell.angle_gamma   90.00
#
_symmetry.space_group_name_H-M   'P 1'
#
loop_
_entity.id
_entity.type
_entity.pdbx_description
1 polymer ?
#
loop_
_entity_poly.entity_id
_entity_poly.type
_entity_poly.pdbx_seq_one_letter_code
_entity_poly.pdbx_strand_id
1 'polypeptide(L)' 'MSLDRELIVRTALRLLDEVGLEKLSLRRLAKELGAHPTALYWHFSGKQELLDAM' A
#
# COMPACT_ATOMS: atom_id res chain seq x y z
N MET A 1 -7.50 6.88 13.54
CA MET A 1 -6.69 7.53 12.48
C MET A 1 -7.29 7.11 11.16
N SER A 2 -7.71 8.05 10.33
CA SER A 2 -8.20 7.77 8.98
C SER A 2 -7.06 7.21 8.14
N LEU A 3 -7.37 6.25 7.27
CA LEU A 3 -6.43 5.83 6.25
C LEU A 3 -6.28 6.96 5.24
N ASP A 4 -5.05 7.41 5.01
CA ASP A 4 -4.73 8.42 4.00
C ASP A 4 -3.62 7.94 3.05
N ARG A 5 -3.47 8.63 1.92
CA ARG A 5 -2.52 8.26 0.88
C ARG A 5 -1.07 8.28 1.37
N GLU A 6 -0.70 9.24 2.22
CA GLU A 6 0.68 9.38 2.70
C GLU A 6 1.07 8.19 3.59
N LEU A 7 0.20 7.79 4.51
CA LEU A 7 0.40 6.62 5.35
C LEU A 7 0.54 5.33 4.53
N ILE A 8 -0.29 5.18 3.49
CA ILE A 8 -0.22 4.03 2.59
C ILE A 8 1.12 3.98 1.86
N VAL A 9 1.57 5.10 1.29
CA VAL A 9 2.85 5.19 0.56
C VAL A 9 4.05 4.94 1.47
N ARG A 10 4.09 5.56 2.67
CA ARG A 10 5.15 5.33 3.66
C ARG A 10 5.25 3.85 4.06
N THR A 11 4.11 3.20 4.25
CA THR A 11 4.08 1.77 4.59
C THR A 11 4.48 0.90 3.39
N ALA A 12 4.10 1.30 2.17
CA ALA A 12 4.50 0.62 0.95
C ALA A 12 6.02 0.68 0.73
N LEU A 13 6.66 1.82 1.00
CA LEU A 13 8.12 2.00 0.92
C LEU A 13 8.83 1.07 1.91
N ARG A 14 8.42 1.09 3.18
CA ARG A 14 8.97 0.18 4.18
C ARG A 14 8.80 -1.29 3.79
N LEU A 15 7.61 -1.66 3.32
CA LEU A 15 7.33 -3.03 2.91
C LEU A 15 8.16 -3.41 1.66
N LEU A 16 8.34 -2.49 0.71
CA LEU A 16 9.17 -2.69 -0.47
C LEU A 16 10.62 -3.03 -0.08
N ASP A 17 11.20 -2.29 0.87
CA ASP A 17 12.55 -2.54 1.37
C ASP A 17 12.67 -3.91 2.07
N GLU A 18 11.63 -4.33 2.79
CA GLU A 18 11.63 -5.60 3.53
C GLU A 18 11.45 -6.83 2.64
N VAL A 19 10.61 -6.74 1.60
CA VAL A 19 10.12 -7.93 0.87
C VAL A 19 10.39 -7.91 -0.62
N GLY A 20 10.86 -6.78 -1.15
CA GLY A 20 11.09 -6.55 -2.56
C GLY A 20 9.81 -6.31 -3.37
N LEU A 21 9.99 -5.77 -4.57
CA LEU A 21 8.90 -5.34 -5.45
C LEU A 21 7.93 -6.47 -5.79
N GLU A 22 8.45 -7.68 -6.03
CA GLU A 22 7.66 -8.86 -6.41
C GLU A 22 6.58 -9.18 -5.37
N LYS A 23 6.89 -9.02 -4.09
CA LYS A 23 5.98 -9.37 -2.99
C LYS A 23 5.11 -8.20 -2.52
N LEU A 24 5.31 -7.00 -3.07
CA LEU A 24 4.49 -5.82 -2.79
C LEU A 24 3.16 -5.91 -3.56
N SER A 25 2.05 -5.73 -2.84
CA SER A 25 0.70 -5.63 -3.41
C SER A 25 -0.23 -4.83 -2.48
N LEU A 26 -1.29 -4.22 -3.02
CA LEU A 26 -2.30 -3.54 -2.21
C LEU A 26 -2.93 -4.48 -1.17
N ARG A 27 -3.15 -5.75 -1.51
CA ARG A 27 -3.73 -6.72 -0.58
C ARG A 27 -2.83 -6.99 0.63
N ARG A 28 -1.52 -7.11 0.40
CA ARG A 28 -0.53 -7.27 1.48
C ARG A 28 -0.40 -5.99 2.29
N LEU A 29 -0.37 -4.84 1.63
CA LEU A 29 -0.28 -3.54 2.29
C LEU A 29 -1.50 -3.28 3.20
N ALA A 30 -2.70 -3.65 2.76
CA ALA A 30 -3.91 -3.60 3.59
C ALA A 30 -3.76 -4.44 4.86
N LYS A 31 -3.20 -5.65 4.73
CA LYS A 31 -2.93 -6.54 5.86
C LYS A 31 -1.94 -5.90 6.84
N GLU A 32 -0.84 -5.32 6.34
CA GLU A 32 0.15 -4.63 7.20
C GLU A 32 -0.43 -3.40 7.91
N LEU A 33 -1.38 -2.72 7.27
CA LEU A 33 -2.08 -1.56 7.83
C LEU A 33 -3.25 -1.93 8.75
N GLY A 34 -3.55 -3.22 8.93
CA GLY A 34 -4.75 -3.67 9.64
C GLY A 34 -6.06 -3.21 9.00
N ALA A 35 -6.04 -2.90 7.71
CA ALA A 35 -7.16 -2.38 6.94
C ALA A 35 -7.80 -3.45 6.04
N HIS A 36 -9.06 -3.25 5.68
CA HIS A 36 -9.71 -4.06 4.67
C HIS A 36 -9.11 -3.75 3.28
N PRO A 37 -8.86 -4.73 2.39
CA PRO A 37 -8.28 -4.47 1.07
C PRO A 37 -9.03 -3.43 0.24
N THR A 38 -10.37 -3.42 0.33
CA THR A 38 -11.21 -2.42 -0.36
C THR A 38 -10.88 -0.99 0.07
N ALA A 39 -10.43 -0.77 1.32
CA ALA A 39 -10.01 0.53 1.80
C ALA A 39 -8.89 1.13 0.93
N LEU A 40 -7.91 0.31 0.54
CA LEU A 40 -6.79 0.75 -0.30
C LEU A 40 -7.20 1.03 -1.74
N TYR A 41 -8.21 0.32 -2.26
CA TYR A 41 -8.72 0.56 -3.61
C TYR A 41 -9.44 1.92 -3.77
N TRP A 42 -9.89 2.55 -2.67
CA TRP A 42 -10.38 3.94 -2.72
C TRP A 42 -9.25 4.97 -2.88
N HIS A 43 -8.01 4.60 -2.53
CA HIS A 43 -6.85 5.49 -2.61
C HIS A 43 -5.99 5.21 -3.85
N PHE A 44 -5.90 3.94 -4.27
CA PHE A 44 -5.08 3.49 -5.39
C PHE A 44 -5.84 2.44 -6.19
N SER A 45 -6.01 2.68 -7.49
CA SER A 45 -6.61 1.76 -8.46
C SER A 45 -5.81 0.47 -8.66
N GLY A 46 -4.51 0.48 -8.34
CA GLY A 46 -3.67 -0.71 -8.47
C GLY A 46 -2.25 -0.51 -7.98
N LYS A 47 -1.44 -1.57 -8.13
CA LYS A 47 -0.02 -1.57 -7.77
C LYS A 47 0.76 -0.51 -8.55
N GLN A 48 0.46 -0.32 -9.83
CA GLN A 48 1.17 0.68 -10.66
C GLN A 48 0.98 2.09 -10.10
N GLU A 49 -0.26 2.51 -9.84
CA GLU A 49 -0.53 3.84 -9.28
C GLU A 49 0.11 4.04 -7.90
N LEU A 50 0.19 2.97 -7.09
CA LEU A 50 0.92 3.01 -5.83
C LEU A 50 2.42 3.27 -6.07
N LEU A 51 3.04 2.59 -7.04
CA LEU A 51 4.44 2.79 -7.39
C LEU A 51 4.71 4.19 -7.96
N ASP A 52 3.78 4.73 -8.74
CA ASP A 52 3.90 6.08 -9.32
C ASP A 52 3.80 7.18 -8.23
N ALA A 53 3.24 6.86 -7.07
CA ALA A 53 3.09 7.76 -5.93
C ALA A 53 4.20 7.63 -4.86
N MET A 54 5.12 6.68 -5.03
CA MET A 54 6.29 6.45 -4.18
C MET A 54 7.48 7.27 -4.64
#